data_AF-A0A2W6AT09-F1
#
_entry.id   AF-A0A2W6AT09-F1
#
_cell.length_a   1.000
_cell.length_b   1.000
_cell.length_c   1.000
_cell.angle_alpha   90.00
_cell.angle_beta   90.00
_cell.angle_gamma   90.00
#
_symmetry.space_group_name_H-M   'P 1'
#
loop_
_entity.id
_entity.type
_entity.pdbx_description
1 polymer ?
#
loop_
_entity_poly.entity_id
_entity_poly.type
_entity_poly.pdbx_seq_one_letter_code
_entity_poly.pdbx_strand_id
1 'polypeptide(L)'
;MGHKGRGTLSQTPTEEGIARSGSTLPGDVVTVMALRSDGNPYRWWKAQVESVSNGRIVTVSRVDEPVQGPSGGWVHTHDTRTIYWFKRPYNLSEVYEPSGRLKQIYIHIASPPALRGDEILYTDHELDVVRRPGHPIRVLDEDEFSVAARHYGYSPAFQASCRKAVEEARRLARHWTPLGPPRRGA
;
A
#
# COMPACT_ATOMS: atom_id res chain seq x y z
N MET A 1 50.49 -5.30 -42.27
CA MET A 1 50.10 -6.10 -41.08
C MET A 1 50.07 -5.13 -39.90
N GLY A 2 48.95 -4.58 -39.45
CA GLY A 2 47.74 -5.26 -39.01
C GLY A 2 47.71 -5.26 -37.48
N HIS A 3 47.38 -4.14 -36.85
CA HIS A 3 47.04 -4.08 -35.42
C HIS A 3 45.77 -3.25 -35.21
N LYS A 4 44.67 -3.98 -34.99
CA LYS A 4 43.36 -3.48 -34.57
C LYS A 4 43.39 -3.29 -33.06
N GLY A 5 43.37 -2.05 -32.57
CA GLY A 5 43.06 -1.73 -31.18
C GLY A 5 41.55 -1.51 -31.04
N ARG A 6 40.86 -2.47 -30.42
CA ARG A 6 39.43 -2.40 -30.08
C ARG A 6 39.22 -1.41 -28.93
N GLY A 7 38.50 -0.32 -29.18
CA GLY A 7 37.91 0.51 -28.13
C GLY A 7 36.59 -0.11 -27.68
N THR A 8 36.57 -0.67 -26.48
CA THR A 8 35.37 -1.24 -25.85
C THR A 8 34.54 -0.10 -25.26
N LEU A 9 33.42 0.23 -25.90
CA LEU A 9 32.37 1.04 -25.29
C LEU A 9 31.72 0.22 -24.17
N SER A 10 32.05 0.53 -22.93
CA SER A 10 31.32 0.05 -21.76
C SER A 10 30.03 0.87 -21.65
N GLN A 11 28.93 0.34 -22.20
CA GLN A 11 27.60 0.80 -21.87
C GLN A 11 27.12 -0.01 -20.67
N THR A 12 27.08 0.64 -19.50
CA THR A 12 26.33 0.17 -18.34
C THR A 12 24.86 0.01 -18.74
N PRO A 13 24.21 -1.13 -18.45
CA PRO A 13 22.78 -1.26 -18.72
C PRO A 13 22.02 -0.30 -17.80
N THR A 14 21.27 0.62 -18.39
CA THR A 14 20.23 1.39 -17.68
C THR A 14 19.18 0.44 -17.14
N GLU A 15 18.80 0.63 -15.87
CA GLU A 15 17.73 -0.08 -15.17
C GLU A 15 16.34 0.25 -15.77
N GLU A 16 16.09 -0.17 -17.00
CA GLU A 16 14.76 -0.28 -17.58
C GLU A 16 14.33 -1.73 -17.58
N GLY A 17 13.26 -2.04 -16.84
CA GLY A 17 12.60 -3.34 -16.97
C GLY A 17 11.86 -3.85 -15.74
N ILE A 18 11.04 -3.03 -15.08
CA ILE A 18 9.87 -3.63 -14.41
C ILE A 18 8.82 -3.81 -15.50
N ALA A 19 8.68 -5.04 -15.97
CA ALA A 19 7.73 -5.46 -16.97
C ALA A 19 6.32 -4.96 -16.63
N ARG A 20 5.83 -3.96 -17.38
CA ARG A 20 4.43 -3.52 -17.32
C ARG A 20 3.63 -4.33 -18.34
N SER A 21 3.24 -5.54 -17.97
CA SER A 21 2.21 -6.27 -18.72
C SER A 21 0.83 -5.84 -18.21
N GLY A 22 0.14 -5.02 -19.01
CA GLY A 22 -1.19 -4.46 -18.72
C GLY A 22 -1.12 -3.03 -18.17
N SER A 23 -1.65 -2.03 -18.88
CA SER A 23 -1.79 -0.69 -18.31
C SER A 23 -3.08 -0.64 -17.50
N THR A 24 -2.98 -0.77 -16.18
CA THR A 24 -4.08 -0.38 -15.29
C THR A 24 -4.41 1.10 -15.54
N LEU A 25 -5.67 1.43 -15.78
CA LEU A 25 -6.16 2.78 -16.08
C LEU A 25 -7.17 3.26 -15.01
N PRO A 26 -7.39 4.57 -14.87
CA PRO A 26 -8.49 5.09 -14.08
C PRO A 26 -9.84 4.52 -14.54
N GLY A 27 -10.66 4.07 -13.60
CA GLY A 27 -11.95 3.41 -13.85
C GLY A 27 -11.88 1.89 -13.82
N ASP A 28 -10.71 1.29 -14.05
CA ASP A 28 -10.52 -0.17 -13.97
C ASP A 28 -10.79 -0.68 -12.57
N VAL A 29 -11.17 -1.95 -12.47
CA VAL A 29 -11.30 -2.65 -11.19
C VAL A 29 -10.08 -3.56 -11.01
N VAL A 30 -9.38 -3.37 -9.90
CA VAL A 30 -8.22 -4.18 -9.51
C VAL A 30 -8.57 -5.07 -8.32
N THR A 31 -7.88 -6.21 -8.19
CA THR A 31 -7.83 -6.99 -6.96
C THR A 31 -6.70 -6.46 -6.08
N VAL A 32 -7.00 -6.05 -4.86
CA VAL A 32 -5.97 -5.80 -3.85
C VAL A 32 -5.80 -7.05 -3.01
N MET A 33 -4.54 -7.47 -2.79
CA MET A 33 -4.18 -8.62 -1.96
C MET A 33 -3.17 -8.21 -0.89
N ALA A 34 -3.60 -8.31 0.37
CA ALA A 34 -2.75 -8.15 1.54
C ALA A 34 -2.20 -9.52 1.95
N LEU A 35 -0.88 -9.64 1.93
CA LEU A 35 -0.14 -10.85 2.23
C LEU A 35 0.42 -10.80 3.65
N ARG A 36 0.50 -11.95 4.30
CA ARG A 36 1.35 -12.12 5.48
C ARG A 36 2.82 -12.19 5.06
N SER A 37 3.72 -12.18 6.04
CA SER A 37 5.16 -12.23 5.80
C SER A 37 5.69 -13.53 5.22
N ASP A 38 4.90 -14.60 5.28
CA ASP A 38 5.18 -15.87 4.58
C ASP A 38 4.72 -15.85 3.11
N GLY A 39 4.11 -14.74 2.65
CA GLY A 39 3.60 -14.56 1.29
C GLY A 39 2.17 -15.03 1.08
N ASN A 40 1.51 -15.61 2.08
CA ASN A 40 0.13 -16.09 1.95
C ASN A 40 -0.87 -14.91 2.03
N PRO A 41 -1.85 -14.81 1.13
CA PRO A 41 -2.89 -13.80 1.22
C PRO A 41 -3.81 -14.06 2.43
N TYR A 42 -4.01 -13.03 3.25
CA TYR A 42 -4.95 -13.11 4.38
C TYR A 42 -6.18 -12.23 4.19
N ARG A 43 -6.09 -11.20 3.33
CA ARG A 43 -7.23 -10.41 2.86
C ARG A 43 -7.10 -10.09 1.38
N TRP A 44 -8.24 -10.09 0.68
CA TRP A 44 -8.33 -9.57 -0.68
C TRP A 44 -9.70 -8.95 -0.96
N TRP A 45 -9.72 -7.95 -1.83
CA TRP A 45 -10.94 -7.24 -2.20
C TRP A 45 -10.80 -6.64 -3.60
N LYS A 46 -11.92 -6.26 -4.20
CA LYS A 46 -11.93 -5.47 -5.43
C LYS A 46 -11.96 -3.99 -5.07
N ALA A 47 -11.25 -3.16 -5.84
CA ALA A 47 -11.27 -1.72 -5.70
C ALA A 47 -11.23 -1.05 -7.08
N GLN A 48 -11.93 0.07 -7.23
CA GLN A 48 -11.86 0.86 -8.46
C GLN A 48 -10.62 1.75 -8.45
N VAL A 49 -9.89 1.82 -9.56
CA VAL A 49 -8.74 2.70 -9.73
C VAL A 49 -9.25 4.13 -9.94
N GLU A 50 -8.91 5.03 -9.03
CA GLU A 50 -9.22 6.45 -9.14
C GLU A 50 -8.14 7.18 -9.97
N SER A 51 -6.86 6.85 -9.76
CA SER A 51 -5.76 7.40 -10.54
C SER A 51 -4.52 6.52 -10.49
N VAL A 52 -3.67 6.62 -11.51
CA VAL A 52 -2.38 5.94 -11.59
C VAL A 52 -1.33 6.91 -12.10
N SER A 53 -0.12 6.85 -11.54
CA SER A 53 1.03 7.61 -12.01
C SER A 53 2.31 6.79 -11.85
N ASN A 54 3.45 7.33 -12.27
CA ASN A 54 4.74 6.65 -12.14
C ASN A 54 5.13 6.30 -10.70
N GLY A 55 4.59 7.01 -9.70
CA GLY A 55 4.98 6.85 -8.30
C GLY A 55 3.94 6.19 -7.40
N ARG A 56 2.68 6.09 -7.84
CA ARG A 56 1.59 5.57 -7.02
C ARG A 56 0.39 5.14 -7.85
N ILE A 57 -0.46 4.31 -7.22
CA ILE A 57 -1.83 4.05 -7.65
C ILE A 57 -2.78 4.41 -6.51
N VAL A 58 -3.94 4.98 -6.85
CA VAL A 58 -4.97 5.36 -5.90
C VAL A 58 -6.23 4.59 -6.25
N THR A 59 -6.80 3.90 -5.26
CA THR A 59 -8.02 3.13 -5.43
C THR A 59 -9.12 3.60 -4.48
N VAL A 60 -10.36 3.25 -4.81
CA VAL A 60 -11.53 3.48 -3.99
C VAL A 60 -12.23 2.14 -3.76
N SER A 61 -12.49 1.84 -2.49
CA SER A 61 -13.40 0.79 -2.06
C SER A 61 -14.65 1.44 -1.48
N ARG A 62 -15.83 0.91 -1.84
CA ARG A 62 -17.13 1.47 -1.44
C ARG A 62 -17.75 0.67 -0.30
N VAL A 63 -18.67 1.32 0.41
CA VAL A 63 -19.57 0.62 1.32
C VAL A 63 -20.22 -0.59 0.62
N ASP A 64 -20.42 -1.66 1.38
CA ASP A 64 -21.00 -2.95 0.96
C ASP A 64 -20.13 -3.78 0.00
N GLU A 65 -18.97 -3.29 -0.44
CA GLU A 65 -18.02 -4.12 -1.19
C GLU A 65 -17.35 -5.15 -0.28
N PRO A 66 -17.24 -6.42 -0.72
CA PRO A 66 -16.73 -7.49 0.11
C PRO A 66 -15.20 -7.47 0.23
N VAL A 67 -14.72 -7.69 1.44
CA VAL A 67 -13.35 -8.07 1.77
C VAL A 67 -13.35 -9.54 2.16
N GLN A 68 -12.63 -10.35 1.41
CA GLN A 68 -12.56 -11.80 1.58
C GLN A 68 -11.28 -12.19 2.34
N GLY A 69 -11.27 -13.40 2.90
CA GLY A 69 -10.09 -13.98 3.54
C GLY A 69 -10.31 -15.45 3.88
N PRO A 70 -9.24 -16.19 4.26
CA PRO A 70 -9.32 -17.64 4.45
C PRO A 70 -10.30 -18.07 5.54
N SER A 71 -10.43 -17.27 6.61
CA SER A 71 -11.33 -17.54 7.76
C SER A 71 -12.68 -16.81 7.66
N GLY A 72 -13.09 -16.43 6.44
CA GLY A 72 -14.27 -15.61 6.19
C GLY A 72 -13.95 -14.14 5.97
N GLY A 73 -14.94 -13.41 5.47
CA GLY A 73 -14.84 -12.02 5.04
C GLY A 73 -15.75 -11.07 5.82
N TRP A 74 -15.68 -9.80 5.45
CA TRP A 74 -16.56 -8.72 5.92
C TRP A 74 -16.87 -7.79 4.76
N VAL A 75 -17.75 -6.81 4.95
CA VAL A 75 -18.04 -5.79 3.94
C VAL A 75 -17.54 -4.44 4.40
N HIS A 76 -16.98 -3.66 3.48
CA HIS A 76 -16.63 -2.27 3.74
C HIS A 76 -17.83 -1.54 4.34
N THR A 77 -17.66 -0.98 5.54
CA THR A 77 -18.71 -0.20 6.21
C THR A 77 -18.62 1.29 5.91
N HIS A 78 -17.58 1.71 5.17
CA HIS A 78 -17.19 3.08 4.91
C HIS A 78 -16.55 3.17 3.52
N ASP A 79 -16.81 4.27 2.81
CA ASP A 79 -16.06 4.59 1.60
C ASP A 79 -14.59 4.86 1.99
N THR A 80 -13.68 4.19 1.30
CA THR A 80 -12.25 4.26 1.58
C THR A 80 -11.48 4.59 0.31
N ARG A 81 -10.66 5.64 0.34
CA ARG A 81 -9.65 5.90 -0.69
C ARG A 81 -8.30 5.43 -0.18
N THR A 82 -7.61 4.57 -0.92
CA THR A 82 -6.27 4.10 -0.54
C THR A 82 -5.24 4.51 -1.57
N ILE A 83 -4.10 4.99 -1.08
CA ILE A 83 -2.93 5.39 -1.87
C ILE A 83 -1.82 4.39 -1.61
N TYR A 84 -1.35 3.78 -2.70
CA TYR A 84 -0.28 2.80 -2.75
C TYR A 84 0.92 3.42 -3.45
N TRP A 85 1.99 3.74 -2.71
CA TRP A 85 3.21 4.28 -3.30
C TRP A 85 4.21 3.16 -3.58
N PHE A 86 4.59 2.98 -4.85
CA PHE A 86 5.45 1.87 -5.30
C PHE A 86 6.87 1.83 -4.70
N LYS A 87 7.27 2.87 -3.96
CA LYS A 87 8.59 2.98 -3.33
C LYS A 87 8.53 3.35 -1.86
N ARG A 88 7.37 3.25 -1.20
CA ARG A 88 7.23 3.56 0.24
C ARG A 88 6.83 2.32 1.02
N PRO A 89 7.30 2.17 2.27
CA PRO A 89 6.99 1.04 3.13
C PRO A 89 5.65 1.22 3.87
N TYR A 90 4.64 1.77 3.19
CA TYR A 90 3.30 1.95 3.73
C TYR A 90 2.27 2.36 2.67
N ASN A 91 1.01 2.07 2.97
CA ASN A 91 -0.17 2.50 2.23
C ASN A 91 -1.01 3.46 3.09
N LEU A 92 -1.61 4.50 2.49
CA LEU A 92 -2.47 5.45 3.23
C LEU A 92 -3.91 5.32 2.79
N SER A 93 -4.80 5.07 3.74
CA SER A 93 -6.25 5.03 3.57
C SER A 93 -6.92 6.24 4.21
N GLU A 94 -7.70 6.96 3.42
CA GLU A 94 -8.67 7.94 3.88
C GLU A 94 -10.02 7.23 4.02
N VAL A 95 -10.55 7.18 5.25
CA VAL A 95 -11.83 6.53 5.53
C VAL A 95 -12.88 7.61 5.77
N TYR A 96 -14.01 7.53 5.08
CA TYR A 96 -15.08 8.52 5.12
C TYR A 96 -16.37 7.92 5.68
N GLU A 97 -17.03 8.66 6.58
CA GLU A 97 -18.39 8.35 7.01
C GLU A 97 -19.36 8.44 5.81
N PRO A 98 -20.54 7.80 5.86
CA PRO A 98 -21.57 7.94 4.82
C PRO A 98 -21.96 9.40 4.54
N SER A 99 -21.81 10.29 5.54
CA SER A 99 -22.01 11.73 5.41
C SER A 99 -20.95 12.47 4.58
N GLY A 100 -19.88 11.78 4.14
CA GLY A 100 -18.73 12.35 3.46
C GLY A 100 -17.69 12.99 4.38
N ARG A 101 -17.92 13.01 5.70
CA ARG A 101 -16.95 13.48 6.69
C ARG A 101 -15.78 12.50 6.81
N LEU A 102 -14.56 13.02 6.92
CA LEU A 102 -13.40 12.18 7.24
C LEU A 102 -13.59 11.52 8.61
N LYS A 103 -13.56 10.18 8.64
CA LYS A 103 -13.54 9.38 9.87
C LYS A 103 -12.13 9.25 10.42
N GLN A 104 -11.19 8.81 9.57
CA GLN A 104 -9.79 8.65 9.94
C GLN A 104 -8.86 8.64 8.72
N ILE A 105 -7.61 9.00 8.97
CA ILE A 105 -6.47 8.58 8.16
C ILE A 105 -5.89 7.34 8.83
N TYR A 106 -5.70 6.29 8.06
CA TYR A 106 -5.11 5.02 8.48
C TYR A 106 -3.91 4.74 7.58
N ILE A 107 -2.72 4.59 8.15
CA ILE A 107 -1.50 4.31 7.38
C ILE A 107 -0.98 2.96 7.82
N HIS A 108 -0.98 2.03 6.88
CA HIS A 108 -0.60 0.65 7.07
C HIS A 108 0.86 0.45 6.72
N ILE A 109 1.69 0.05 7.68
CA ILE A 109 3.10 -0.27 7.42
C ILE A 109 3.17 -1.60 6.68
N ALA A 110 3.75 -1.56 5.49
CA ALA A 110 3.71 -2.66 4.55
C ALA A 110 4.93 -2.64 3.63
N SER A 111 5.15 -3.71 2.87
CA SER A 111 6.09 -3.68 1.76
C SER A 111 5.63 -2.65 0.71
N PRO A 112 6.56 -2.09 -0.09
CA PRO A 112 6.16 -1.41 -1.32
C PRO A 112 5.26 -2.34 -2.16
N PRO A 113 4.14 -1.83 -2.70
CA PRO A 113 3.18 -2.63 -3.42
C PRO A 113 3.72 -3.01 -4.81
N ALA A 114 3.45 -4.24 -5.23
CA ALA A 114 3.68 -4.72 -6.58
C ALA A 114 2.37 -4.65 -7.38
N LEU A 115 2.40 -4.00 -8.55
CA LEU A 115 1.30 -4.00 -9.50
C LEU A 115 1.57 -5.07 -10.57
N ARG A 116 0.69 -6.08 -10.68
CA ARG A 116 0.81 -7.20 -11.63
C ARG A 116 -0.51 -7.37 -12.38
N GLY A 117 -0.60 -6.86 -13.60
CA GLY A 117 -1.86 -6.86 -14.35
C GLY A 117 -2.93 -6.05 -13.62
N ASP A 118 -4.02 -6.71 -13.22
CA ASP A 118 -5.11 -6.14 -12.43
C ASP A 118 -4.96 -6.37 -10.92
N GLU A 119 -3.79 -6.78 -10.43
CA GLU A 119 -3.55 -7.06 -9.02
C GLU A 119 -2.58 -6.06 -8.36
N ILE A 120 -2.96 -5.56 -7.18
CA ILE A 120 -2.07 -4.85 -6.26
C ILE A 120 -1.74 -5.79 -5.10
N LEU A 121 -0.47 -6.16 -4.95
CA LEU A 121 0.00 -7.03 -3.88
C LEU A 121 0.90 -6.27 -2.92
N TYR A 122 0.72 -6.45 -1.63
CA TYR A 122 1.67 -5.97 -0.63
C TYR A 122 1.73 -6.91 0.58
N THR A 123 2.86 -6.96 1.25
CA THR A 123 3.02 -7.68 2.52
C THR A 123 2.74 -6.75 3.68
N ASP A 124 1.86 -7.18 4.57
CA ASP A 124 1.56 -6.55 5.85
C ASP A 124 2.72 -6.71 6.83
N HIS A 125 3.06 -5.64 7.56
CA HIS A 125 4.06 -5.65 8.61
C HIS A 125 3.47 -5.32 9.99
N GLU A 126 2.17 -5.56 10.16
CA GLU A 126 1.37 -5.58 11.38
C GLU A 126 1.32 -4.27 12.17
N LEU A 127 1.98 -3.20 11.71
CA LEU A 127 2.00 -1.91 12.39
C LEU A 127 1.15 -0.89 11.65
N ASP A 128 0.41 -0.08 12.42
CA ASP A 128 -0.48 0.93 11.86
C ASP A 128 -0.33 2.28 12.54
N VAL A 129 -0.51 3.35 11.77
CA VAL A 129 -0.60 4.72 12.27
C VAL A 129 -1.97 5.29 11.96
N VAL A 130 -2.68 5.72 13.00
CA VAL A 130 -4.05 6.25 12.88
C VAL A 130 -4.13 7.69 13.33
N ARG A 131 -4.76 8.54 12.50
CA ARG A 131 -5.18 9.90 12.84
C ARG A 131 -6.69 10.03 12.70
N ARG A 132 -7.37 10.24 13.83
CA ARG A 132 -8.80 10.59 13.87
C ARG A 132 -8.96 12.09 14.14
N PRO A 133 -9.93 12.78 13.52
CA PRO A 133 -10.21 14.18 13.83
C PRO A 133 -10.45 14.39 15.33
N GLY A 134 -9.78 15.39 15.93
CA GLY A 134 -9.91 15.69 17.37
C GLY A 134 -9.16 14.74 18.31
N HIS A 135 -8.45 13.73 17.80
CA HIS A 135 -7.68 12.79 18.61
C HIS A 135 -6.18 12.87 18.32
N PRO A 136 -5.31 12.56 19.30
CA PRO A 136 -3.89 12.37 19.04
C PRO A 136 -3.64 11.24 18.04
N ILE A 137 -2.57 11.36 17.26
CA ILE A 137 -2.07 10.28 16.40
C ILE A 137 -1.65 9.09 17.28
N ARG A 138 -2.07 7.89 16.91
CA ARG A 138 -1.75 6.62 17.60
C ARG A 138 -0.97 5.69 16.68
N VAL A 139 -0.12 4.88 17.29
CA VAL A 139 0.43 3.66 16.68
C VAL A 139 -0.37 2.49 17.25
N LEU A 140 -0.80 1.57 16.41
CA LEU A 140 -1.57 0.39 16.79
C LEU A 140 -0.77 -0.89 16.52
N ASP A 141 -1.24 -2.00 17.09
CA ASP A 141 -0.84 -3.38 16.76
C ASP A 141 0.64 -3.70 17.04
N GLU A 142 1.19 -3.00 18.05
CA GLU A 142 2.53 -3.20 18.61
C GLU A 142 2.78 -4.62 19.13
N ASP A 143 1.75 -5.22 19.73
CA ASP A 143 1.74 -6.58 20.24
C ASP A 143 1.66 -7.61 19.11
N GLU A 144 0.82 -7.37 18.11
CA GLU A 144 0.73 -8.20 16.90
C GLU A 144 2.07 -8.21 16.14
N PHE A 145 2.68 -7.04 15.95
CA PHE A 145 4.03 -6.93 15.38
C PHE A 145 5.07 -7.72 16.19
N SER A 146 5.00 -7.66 17.52
CA SER A 146 5.92 -8.40 18.38
C SER A 146 5.73 -9.92 18.27
N VAL A 147 4.49 -10.38 18.10
CA VAL A 147 4.15 -11.79 17.84
C VAL A 147 4.68 -12.21 16.47
N ALA A 148 4.38 -11.44 15.43
CA ALA A 148 4.83 -11.70 14.06
C ALA A 148 6.36 -11.71 13.96
N ALA A 149 7.05 -10.79 14.64
CA ALA A 149 8.50 -10.75 14.66
C ALA A 149 9.13 -12.03 15.21
N ARG A 150 8.53 -12.61 16.26
CA ARG A 150 8.96 -13.92 16.80
C ARG A 150 8.58 -15.06 15.86
N HIS A 151 7.36 -15.05 15.32
CA HIS A 151 6.83 -16.12 14.50
C HIS A 151 7.58 -16.26 13.15
N TYR A 152 7.82 -15.14 12.46
CA TYR A 152 8.49 -15.10 11.15
C TYR A 152 10.01 -14.87 11.25
N GLY A 153 10.56 -14.69 12.45
CA GLY A 153 12.00 -14.49 12.64
C GLY A 153 12.52 -13.17 12.07
N TYR A 154 11.79 -12.07 12.27
CA TYR A 154 12.20 -10.75 11.79
C TYR A 154 13.55 -10.33 12.38
N SER A 155 14.52 -10.04 11.49
CA SER A 155 15.83 -9.53 11.92
C SER A 155 15.70 -8.19 12.67
N PRO A 156 16.62 -7.87 13.60
CA PRO A 156 16.63 -6.56 14.25
C PRO A 156 16.67 -5.39 13.27
N ALA A 157 17.37 -5.53 12.15
CA ALA A 157 17.45 -4.52 11.10
C ALA A 157 16.10 -4.30 10.41
N PHE A 158 15.37 -5.38 10.10
CA PHE A 158 14.04 -5.27 9.53
C PHE A 158 13.06 -4.62 10.51
N GLN A 159 13.08 -5.03 11.78
CA GLN A 159 12.25 -4.41 12.80
C GLN A 159 12.54 -2.91 12.92
N ALA A 160 13.81 -2.50 12.95
CA ALA A 160 14.19 -1.09 12.95
C ALA A 160 13.68 -0.35 11.71
N SER A 161 13.66 -0.99 10.54
CA SER A 161 13.13 -0.40 9.31
C SER A 161 11.61 -0.17 9.38
N CYS A 162 10.85 -1.09 9.97
CA CYS A 162 9.41 -0.91 10.22
C CYS A 162 9.16 0.24 11.20
N ARG A 163 9.97 0.35 12.26
CA ARG A 163 9.87 1.49 13.21
C ARG A 163 10.19 2.83 12.55
N LYS A 164 11.17 2.86 11.65
CA LYS A 164 11.44 4.06 10.85
C LYS A 164 10.26 4.41 9.95
N ALA A 165 9.62 3.41 9.32
CA ALA A 165 8.42 3.59 8.52
C ALA A 165 7.25 4.16 9.34
N VAL A 166 7.06 3.69 10.59
CA VAL A 166 6.09 4.28 11.53
C VAL A 166 6.35 5.76 11.76
N GLU A 167 7.60 6.16 12.01
CA GLU A 167 7.93 7.57 12.24
C GLU A 167 7.72 8.44 11.00
N GLU A 168 7.99 7.91 9.80
CA GLU A 168 7.64 8.55 8.53
C GLU A 168 6.12 8.69 8.36
N ALA A 169 5.37 7.64 8.65
CA ALA A 169 3.91 7.62 8.59
C ALA A 169 3.28 8.60 9.59
N ARG A 170 3.82 8.72 10.81
CA ARG A 170 3.36 9.72 11.81
C ARG A 170 3.55 11.14 11.32
N ARG A 171 4.69 11.45 10.69
CA ARG A 171 4.93 12.76 10.07
C ARG A 171 3.96 12.99 8.92
N LEU A 172 3.77 12.00 8.05
CA LEU A 172 2.83 12.07 6.94
C LEU A 172 1.40 12.35 7.44
N ALA A 173 0.90 11.54 8.39
CA ALA A 173 -0.44 11.69 8.96
C ALA A 173 -0.66 13.08 9.57
N ARG A 174 0.35 13.65 10.24
CA ARG A 174 0.26 14.99 10.84
C ARG A 174 -0.01 16.08 9.80
N HIS A 175 0.63 15.98 8.64
CA HIS A 175 0.57 17.01 7.58
C HIS A 175 -0.32 16.62 6.41
N TRP A 176 -0.96 15.44 6.45
CA TRP A 176 -1.84 14.99 5.38
C TRP A 176 -3.12 15.83 5.32
N THR A 177 -3.37 16.43 4.16
CA THR A 177 -4.65 17.04 3.81
C THR A 177 -5.46 16.01 3.03
N PRO A 178 -6.62 15.58 3.56
CA PRO A 178 -7.47 14.61 2.86
C PRO A 178 -7.93 15.12 1.49
N LEU A 179 -8.02 14.22 0.52
CA LEU A 179 -8.46 14.56 -0.84
C LEU A 179 -9.98 14.80 -0.96
N GLY A 180 -10.74 14.55 0.10
CA GLY A 180 -12.20 14.66 0.15
C GLY A 180 -12.90 13.35 -0.23
N PRO A 181 -14.15 13.09 0.15
CA PRO A 181 -14.78 11.79 -0.08
C PRO A 181 -14.78 11.40 -1.57
N PRO A 182 -14.58 10.11 -1.92
CA PRO A 182 -14.62 9.65 -3.31
C PRO A 182 -15.97 9.98 -3.95
N ARG A 183 -15.96 10.70 -5.09
CA ARG A 183 -17.20 11.04 -5.81
C ARG A 183 -17.90 9.76 -6.24
N ARG A 184 -19.21 9.65 -5.99
CA ARG A 184 -20.00 8.61 -6.66
C ARG A 184 -20.06 8.96 -8.15
N GLY A 185 -19.84 7.97 -9.01
CA GLY A 185 -20.14 8.14 -10.43
C GLY A 185 -21.59 8.59 -10.58
N ALA A 186 -21.85 9.51 -11.50
CA ALA A 186 -23.20 9.93 -11.85
C ALA A 186 -24.00 8.76 -12.43
#